data_AF-A0A3D9D015-F1
#
_entry.id   AF-A0A3D9D015-F1
#
_cell.length_a   1.000
_cell.length_b   1.000
_cell.length_c   1.000
_cell.angle_alpha   90.00
_cell.angle_beta   90.00
_cell.angle_gamma   90.00
#
_symmetry.space_group_name_H-M   'P 1'
#
loop_
_entity.id
_entity.type
_entity.pdbx_description
1 polymer ?
#
loop_
_entity_poly.entity_id
_entity_poly.type
_entity_poly.pdbx_seq_one_letter_code
_entity_poly.pdbx_strand_id
1 'polypeptide(L)'
;MKINGYEYTQEEVLEALREKGYLILPFRTYDEEHIHGSGFIMNWYNTQCAVKGDETPSDENVWQNVAIKEFTKSFTKPKLV
;
A
#
# COMPACT_ATOMS: atom_id res chain seq x y z
N MET A 1 -0.98 10.89 -0.70
CA MET A 1 -1.81 9.68 -0.97
C MET A 1 -3.26 10.00 -0.65
N LYS A 2 -4.23 9.59 -1.47
CA LYS A 2 -5.64 9.94 -1.24
C LYS A 2 -6.42 8.75 -0.69
N ILE A 3 -6.96 8.88 0.52
CA ILE A 3 -7.78 7.85 1.19
C ILE A 3 -9.10 8.48 1.59
N ASN A 4 -10.23 7.87 1.22
CA ASN A 4 -11.58 8.38 1.52
C ASN A 4 -11.84 9.85 1.13
N GLY A 5 -11.18 10.35 0.08
CA GLY A 5 -11.36 11.73 -0.37
C GLY A 5 -10.41 12.75 0.27
N TYR A 6 -9.65 12.37 1.29
CA TYR A 6 -8.66 13.21 1.97
C TYR A 6 -7.25 12.86 1.50
N GLU A 7 -6.39 13.88 1.44
CA GLU A 7 -4.98 13.72 1.14
C GLU A 7 -4.19 13.55 2.43
N TYR A 8 -3.41 12.47 2.50
CA TYR A 8 -2.52 12.14 3.61
C TYR A 8 -1.08 12.07 3.12
N THR A 9 -0.19 12.53 3.97
CA THR A 9 1.26 12.38 3.78
C THR A 9 1.71 10.95 4.07
N GLN A 10 2.88 10.58 3.58
CA GLN A 10 3.46 9.26 3.88
C GLN A 10 3.66 9.07 5.38
N GLU A 11 4.13 10.11 6.08
CA GLU A 11 4.40 10.06 7.53
C GLU A 11 3.11 9.76 8.32
N GLU A 12 2.02 10.48 8.07
CA GLU A 12 0.73 10.27 8.73
C GLU A 12 0.21 8.85 8.54
N VAL A 13 0.31 8.30 7.33
CA VAL A 13 -0.15 6.94 7.02
C VAL A 13 0.71 5.90 7.76
N LEU A 14 2.03 6.09 7.78
CA LEU A 14 2.94 5.19 8.46
C LEU A 14 2.76 5.24 9.99
N GLU A 15 2.53 6.42 10.55
CA GLU A 15 2.21 6.57 11.98
C GLU A 15 0.89 5.86 12.32
N ALA A 16 -0.17 6.07 11.54
CA ALA A 16 -1.45 5.39 11.75
C ALA A 16 -1.34 3.86 11.63
N LEU A 17 -0.51 3.35 10.69
CA LEU A 17 -0.22 1.93 10.59
C LEU A 17 0.55 1.41 11.81
N ARG A 18 1.52 2.17 12.33
CA ARG A 18 2.25 1.81 13.57
C ARG A 18 1.31 1.76 14.77
N GLU A 19 0.41 2.73 14.93
CA GLU A 19 -0.60 2.73 16.00
C GLU A 19 -1.54 1.51 15.93
N LYS A 20 -1.83 1.03 14.71
CA LYS A 20 -2.58 -0.22 14.45
C LYS A 20 -1.79 -1.50 14.73
N GLY A 21 -0.50 -1.39 15.06
CA GLY A 21 0.39 -2.50 15.38
C GLY A 21 1.11 -3.11 14.17
N TYR A 22 1.22 -2.37 13.06
CA TYR A 22 2.04 -2.80 11.92
C TYR A 22 3.52 -2.43 12.15
N LEU A 23 4.41 -3.34 11.77
CA LEU A 23 5.85 -3.11 11.71
C LEU A 23 6.20 -2.58 10.32
N ILE A 24 6.85 -1.43 10.28
CA ILE A 24 7.29 -0.80 9.03
C ILE A 24 8.72 -1.24 8.74
N LEU A 25 8.92 -2.00 7.67
CA LEU A 25 10.22 -2.49 7.24
C LEU A 25 10.60 -1.87 5.89
N PRO A 26 11.89 -1.57 5.65
CA PRO A 26 12.36 -1.19 4.33
C PRO A 26 12.20 -2.37 3.36
N PHE A 27 11.68 -2.11 2.18
CA PHE A 27 11.47 -3.12 1.13
C PHE A 27 11.91 -2.57 -0.22
N ARG A 28 12.42 -3.43 -1.09
CA ARG A 28 12.82 -3.03 -2.44
C ARG A 28 11.96 -3.78 -3.43
N THR A 29 11.22 -3.04 -4.24
CA THR A 29 10.34 -3.58 -5.28
C THR A 29 10.68 -2.95 -6.62
N TYR A 30 9.97 -3.37 -7.67
CA TYR A 30 10.08 -2.84 -9.01
C TYR A 30 8.71 -2.61 -9.62
N ASP A 31 8.59 -1.57 -10.42
CA ASP A 31 7.44 -1.37 -11.30
C ASP A 31 7.79 -1.86 -12.71
N GLU A 32 6.83 -2.51 -13.36
CA GLU A 32 6.95 -2.98 -14.74
C GLU A 32 6.34 -1.96 -15.69
N GLU A 33 7.20 -1.24 -16.41
CA GLU A 33 6.74 -0.35 -17.49
C GLU A 33 6.73 -1.11 -18.81
N HIS A 34 5.52 -1.34 -19.34
CA HIS A 34 5.34 -1.96 -20.65
C HIS A 34 5.72 -0.98 -21.77
N ILE A 35 6.80 -1.31 -22.48
CA ILE A 35 7.19 -0.59 -23.70
C ILE A 35 6.61 -1.30 -24.93
N HIS A 36 6.29 -0.52 -25.96
CA HIS A 36 5.59 -1.02 -27.15
C HIS A 36 6.28 -2.26 -27.75
N GLY A 37 5.59 -3.41 -27.74
CA GLY A 37 6.14 -4.72 -28.11
C GLY A 37 6.00 -5.75 -26.98
N SER A 38 6.90 -6.75 -26.93
CA SER A 38 6.99 -7.77 -25.86
C SER A 38 8.05 -7.44 -24.79
N GLY A 39 8.57 -6.22 -24.78
CA GLY A 39 9.57 -5.77 -23.80
C GLY A 39 8.92 -5.12 -22.58
N PHE A 40 9.57 -5.25 -21.43
CA PHE A 40 9.22 -4.54 -20.20
C PHE A 40 10.50 -3.95 -19.58
N ILE A 41 10.38 -2.78 -18.96
CA ILE A 41 11.45 -2.15 -18.18
C ILE A 41 11.12 -2.34 -16.71
N MET A 42 12.05 -2.94 -15.96
CA MET A 42 11.95 -3.09 -14.51
C MET A 42 12.58 -1.87 -13.83
N ASN A 43 11.73 -0.99 -13.30
CA ASN A 43 12.16 0.19 -12.55
C ASN A 43 12.24 -0.15 -11.06
N TRP A 44 13.43 -0.51 -10.57
CA TRP A 44 13.64 -0.82 -9.16
C TRP A 44 13.62 0.43 -8.28
N TYR A 45 12.87 0.39 -7.18
CA TYR A 45 12.84 1.45 -6.19
C TYR A 45 12.77 0.92 -4.75
N ASN A 46 13.21 1.76 -3.81
CA ASN A 46 13.10 1.48 -2.39
C ASN A 46 11.76 2.02 -1.89
N THR A 47 11.02 1.18 -1.19
CA THR A 47 9.75 1.48 -0.54
C THR A 47 9.73 0.90 0.88
N GLN A 48 8.57 0.87 1.51
CA GLN A 48 8.36 0.31 2.83
C GLN A 48 7.22 -0.72 2.80
N CYS A 49 7.31 -1.76 3.61
CA CYS A 49 6.20 -2.68 3.85
C CYS A 49 5.66 -2.46 5.25
N ALA A 50 4.35 -2.64 5.40
CA ALA A 50 3.67 -2.67 6.68
C ALA A 50 3.22 -4.12 6.94
N VAL A 51 3.93 -4.83 7.80
CA VAL A 51 3.66 -6.24 8.13
C VAL A 51 3.11 -6.37 9.54
N LYS A 52 2.25 -7.35 9.80
CA LYS A 52 1.70 -7.58 11.13
C LYS A 52 1.98 -9.01 11.59
N GLY A 53 2.52 -9.16 12.80
CA GLY A 53 2.90 -10.48 13.34
C GLY A 53 4.07 -11.09 12.57
N ASP A 54 3.89 -12.30 12.05
CA ASP A 54 4.91 -13.10 11.34
C ASP A 54 4.82 -12.98 9.80
N GLU A 55 4.09 -11.99 9.28
CA GLU A 55 4.01 -11.76 7.84
C GLU A 55 5.35 -11.31 7.25
N THR A 56 5.73 -11.89 6.12
CA THR A 56 6.94 -11.49 5.38
C THR A 56 6.68 -10.23 4.53
N PRO A 57 7.66 -9.34 4.38
CA PRO A 57 7.53 -8.19 3.47
C PRO A 57 7.42 -8.68 2.03
N SER A 58 6.35 -8.25 1.35
CA SER A 58 6.01 -8.58 -0.03
C SER A 58 5.33 -7.38 -0.70
N ASP A 59 5.15 -7.45 -2.02
CA ASP A 59 4.46 -6.42 -2.80
C ASP A 59 3.01 -6.17 -2.33
N GLU A 60 2.35 -7.21 -1.82
CA GLU A 60 1.01 -7.11 -1.24
C GLU A 60 1.01 -6.30 0.07
N ASN A 61 2.12 -6.37 0.80
CA ASN A 61 2.32 -5.70 2.09
C ASN A 61 3.01 -4.34 1.95
N VAL A 62 3.17 -3.81 0.73
CA VAL A 62 3.63 -2.43 0.53
C VAL A 62 2.69 -1.49 1.27
N TRP A 63 3.26 -0.55 2.02
CA TRP A 63 2.53 0.30 2.97
C TRP A 63 1.31 1.00 2.35
N GLN A 64 1.40 1.38 1.07
CA GLN A 64 0.31 2.00 0.31
C GLN A 64 -0.89 1.05 0.17
N ASN A 65 -0.64 -0.21 -0.22
CA ASN A 65 -1.68 -1.22 -0.39
C ASN A 65 -2.37 -1.54 0.94
N VAL A 66 -1.57 -1.72 2.00
CA VAL A 66 -2.06 -1.97 3.35
C VAL A 66 -2.89 -0.80 3.85
N ALA A 67 -2.43 0.44 3.65
CA ALA A 67 -3.16 1.64 4.04
C ALA A 67 -4.49 1.79 3.28
N ILE A 68 -4.53 1.53 1.96
CA ILE A 68 -5.78 1.55 1.20
C ILE A 68 -6.74 0.51 1.80
N LYS A 69 -6.27 -0.72 2.03
CA LYS A 69 -7.10 -1.81 2.54
C LYS A 69 -7.63 -1.56 3.94
N GLU A 70 -6.80 -1.02 4.84
CA GLU A 70 -7.15 -0.76 6.23
C GLU A 70 -8.04 0.48 6.41
N PHE A 71 -7.73 1.56 5.68
CA PHE A 71 -8.38 2.85 5.92
C PHE A 71 -9.50 3.17 4.93
N THR A 72 -9.59 2.50 3.77
CA THR A 72 -10.72 2.72 2.85
C THR A 72 -11.99 2.13 3.46
N LYS A 73 -13.03 2.96 3.61
CA LYS A 73 -14.33 2.48 4.06
C LYS A 73 -14.89 1.50 3.02
N SER A 74 -15.22 0.29 3.43
CA SER A 74 -16.00 -0.64 2.61
C SER A 74 -17.35 0.01 2.30
N PHE A 75 -17.51 0.53 1.10
CA PHE A 75 -18.76 1.13 0.64
C PHE A 75 -19.76 -0.01 0.38
N THR A 76 -20.40 -0.51 1.44
CA THR A 76 -21.48 -1.48 1.28
C THR A 76 -22.64 -0.78 0.60
N LYS A 77 -23.00 -1.23 -0.60
CA LYS A 77 -24.16 -0.71 -1.34
C LYS A 77 -25.38 -0.77 -0.42
N PRO A 78 -26.04 0.37 -0.11
CA PRO A 78 -27.24 0.33 0.70
C PRO A 78 -28.31 -0.51 -0.02
N LYS A 79 -29.01 -1.36 0.73
CA LYS A 79 -30.16 -2.09 0.18
C LYS A 79 -31.22 -1.06 -0.21
N LEU A 80 -31.62 -1.07 -1.47
CA LEU A 80 -32.81 -0.35 -1.92
C LEU A 80 -34.00 -1.06 -1.30
N VAL A 81 -34.70 -0.39 -0.38
CA VAL A 81 -36.01 -0.81 0.13
C VAL A 81 -37.08 -0.20 -0.75
#